data_AF-A0A7V6NKA3-F1
#
_entry.id   AF-A0A7V6NKA3-F1
#
_cell.length_a   1.000
_cell.length_b   1.000
_cell.length_c   1.000
_cell.angle_alpha   90.00
_cell.angle_beta   90.00
_cell.angle_gamma   90.00
#
_symmetry.space_group_name_H-M   'P 1'
#
loop_
_entity.id
_entity.type
_entity.pdbx_description
1 polymer ?
#
loop_
_entity_poly.entity_id
_entity_poly.type
_entity_poly.pdbx_seq_one_letter_code
_entity_poly.pdbx_strand_id
1 'polypeptide(L)'
;MRPPGGAYNAKVLKSAGRPVIIWNKDTVDWRTKKRSYVKNKILSLASNGSIVLLHDLHKTSVDGFIDALPELHRRGYKLVTVSELMRINAIKMKAGKKYHKAR
;
A
#
# COMPACT_ATOMS: atom_id res chain seq x y z
N MET A 1 -9.54 -0.25 7.94
CA MET A 1 -10.20 0.76 7.08
C MET A 1 -9.12 1.71 6.57
N ARG A 2 -9.29 2.27 5.38
CA ARG A 2 -8.39 3.30 4.81
C ARG A 2 -9.22 4.56 4.57
N PRO A 3 -8.97 5.68 5.26
CA PRO A 3 -9.70 6.93 5.01
C PRO A 3 -9.40 7.47 3.60
N PRO A 4 -10.39 7.99 2.87
CA PRO A 4 -10.16 8.69 1.61
C PRO A 4 -9.14 9.83 1.77
N GLY A 5 -8.25 9.96 0.78
CA GLY A 5 -7.15 10.94 0.80
C GLY A 5 -6.12 10.73 1.93
N GLY A 6 -6.20 9.63 2.69
CA GLY A 6 -5.39 9.44 3.88
C GLY A 6 -5.72 10.44 5.01
N ALA A 7 -6.86 11.12 4.91
CA ALA A 7 -7.28 12.14 5.86
C ALA A 7 -7.82 11.51 7.14
N TYR A 8 -7.20 11.82 8.27
CA TYR A 8 -7.67 11.40 9.59
C TYR A 8 -7.35 12.46 10.63
N ASN A 9 -8.12 12.47 11.71
CA ASN A 9 -7.85 13.22 12.93
C ASN A 9 -8.22 12.36 14.15
N ALA A 10 -8.06 12.90 15.37
CA ALA A 10 -8.35 12.16 16.59
C ALA A 10 -9.79 11.61 16.65
N LYS A 11 -10.78 12.35 16.13
CA LYS A 11 -12.18 11.93 16.08
C LYS A 11 -12.37 10.76 15.12
N VAL A 12 -11.82 10.84 13.91
CA VAL A 12 -11.86 9.74 12.93
C VAL A 12 -11.21 8.48 13.48
N LEU A 13 -10.03 8.62 14.10
CA LEU A 13 -9.32 7.49 14.71
C LEU A 13 -10.14 6.87 15.84
N LYS A 14 -10.70 7.68 16.75
CA LYS A 14 -11.54 7.19 17.86
C LYS A 14 -12.81 6.48 17.36
N SER A 15 -13.46 7.01 16.33
CA SER A 15 -14.70 6.47 15.76
C SER A 15 -14.49 5.30 14.79
N ALA A 16 -13.24 4.96 14.45
CA ALA A 16 -12.90 3.97 13.44
C ALA A 16 -13.49 2.57 13.67
N GLY A 17 -13.58 2.15 14.93
CA GLY A 17 -13.97 0.78 15.34
C GLY A 17 -13.03 -0.33 14.85
N ARG A 18 -11.98 0.00 14.09
CA ARG A 18 -11.04 -0.95 13.47
C ARG A 18 -9.67 -0.30 13.23
N PRO A 19 -8.62 -1.06 12.91
CA PRO A 19 -7.33 -0.49 12.55
C PRO A 19 -7.43 0.42 11.31
N VAL A 20 -6.71 1.54 11.36
CA VAL A 20 -6.64 2.52 10.28
C VAL A 20 -5.36 2.25 9.47
N ILE A 21 -5.53 1.84 8.22
CA ILE A 21 -4.43 1.47 7.33
C ILE A 21 -4.18 2.62 6.36
N ILE A 22 -2.99 3.16 6.43
CA ILE A 22 -2.44 4.15 5.51
C ILE A 22 -1.28 3.48 4.74
N TRP A 23 -0.72 4.19 3.78
CA TRP A 23 0.47 3.77 3.03
C TRP A 23 1.67 4.64 3.43
N ASN A 24 2.88 4.10 3.25
CA ASN A 24 4.11 4.87 3.34
C ASN A 24 4.72 5.16 1.96
N LYS A 25 4.21 4.50 0.91
CA LYS A 25 4.69 4.64 -0.46
C LYS A 25 3.51 4.90 -1.39
N ASP A 26 3.52 6.04 -2.07
CA ASP A 26 2.49 6.42 -3.03
C ASP A 26 3.06 6.33 -4.45
N THR A 27 2.40 5.57 -5.31
CA THR A 27 2.77 5.46 -6.73
C THR A 27 2.35 6.69 -7.52
N VAL A 28 1.39 7.47 -7.02
CA VAL A 28 0.84 8.64 -7.71
C VAL A 28 0.28 8.26 -9.10
N ASP A 29 -0.18 7.01 -9.23
CA ASP A 29 -0.72 6.42 -10.45
C ASP A 29 -1.95 7.20 -10.98
N TRP A 30 -2.77 7.72 -10.07
CA TRP A 30 -3.93 8.57 -10.35
C TRP A 30 -3.62 9.88 -11.11
N ARG A 31 -2.35 10.29 -11.21
CA ARG A 31 -1.93 11.49 -11.99
C ARG A 31 -1.39 11.17 -13.37
N THR A 32 -1.31 9.90 -13.76
CA THR A 32 -0.67 9.47 -15.00
C THR A 32 -1.50 8.48 -15.79
N LYS A 33 -1.29 8.44 -17.11
CA LYS A 33 -1.85 7.41 -18.00
C LYS A 33 -0.76 6.52 -18.60
N LYS A 34 0.45 6.50 -18.00
CA LYS A 34 1.60 5.75 -18.52
C LYS A 34 1.84 4.47 -17.69
N ARG A 35 1.55 3.29 -18.28
CA ARG A 35 1.82 1.98 -17.63
C ARG A 35 3.28 1.82 -17.19
N SER A 36 4.23 2.28 -18.01
CA SER A 36 5.67 2.19 -17.72
C SER A 36 6.07 3.05 -16.52
N TYR A 37 5.43 4.20 -16.34
CA TYR A 37 5.62 5.01 -15.13
C TYR A 37 5.18 4.23 -13.90
N VAL A 38 3.97 3.65 -13.91
CA VAL A 38 3.42 2.89 -12.78
C VAL A 38 4.35 1.73 -12.41
N LYS A 39 4.76 0.92 -13.41
CA LYS A 39 5.73 -0.16 -13.23
C LYS A 39 7.00 0.32 -12.54
N ASN A 40 7.69 1.30 -13.14
CA ASN A 40 8.97 1.78 -12.64
C ASN A 40 8.82 2.40 -11.24
N LYS A 41 7.71 3.09 -10.98
CA LYS A 41 7.42 3.68 -9.69
C LYS A 41 7.24 2.62 -8.61
N ILE A 42 6.44 1.58 -8.86
CA ILE A 42 6.30 0.43 -7.94
C ILE A 42 7.66 -0.17 -7.61
N LEU A 43 8.47 -0.46 -8.63
CA LEU A 43 9.79 -1.06 -8.45
C LEU A 43 10.76 -0.17 -7.68
N SER A 44 10.66 1.16 -7.82
CA SER A 44 11.48 2.13 -7.07
C SER A 44 11.05 2.28 -5.61
N LEU A 45 9.77 2.07 -5.31
CA LEU A 45 9.20 2.24 -3.97
C LEU A 45 9.22 0.96 -3.13
N ALA A 46 9.35 -0.20 -3.78
CA ALA A 46 9.39 -1.51 -3.13
C ALA A 46 10.51 -1.55 -2.09
N SER A 47 10.12 -1.82 -0.84
CA SER A 47 11.04 -2.05 0.28
C SER A 47 10.38 -2.95 1.31
N ASN A 48 11.17 -3.68 2.08
CA ASN A 48 10.65 -4.59 3.11
C ASN A 48 9.72 -3.83 4.10
N GLY A 49 8.57 -4.41 4.42
CA GLY A 49 7.60 -3.82 5.36
C GLY A 49 6.73 -2.69 4.79
N SER A 50 6.89 -2.29 3.53
CA SER A 50 6.11 -1.19 2.95
C SER A 50 4.68 -1.56 2.58
N ILE A 51 3.78 -0.59 2.71
CA ILE A 51 2.43 -0.59 2.14
C ILE A 51 2.41 0.42 1.00
N VAL A 52 2.21 -0.07 -0.22
CA VAL A 52 2.20 0.73 -1.45
C VAL A 52 0.76 1.04 -1.85
N LEU A 53 0.45 2.32 -2.13
CA LEU A 53 -0.85 2.73 -2.67
C LEU A 53 -0.88 2.59 -4.20
N LEU A 54 -1.96 2.00 -4.69
CA LEU A 54 -2.34 1.89 -6.09
C LEU A 54 -3.87 1.97 -6.22
N HIS A 55 -4.37 2.34 -7.38
CA HIS A 55 -5.81 2.39 -7.70
C HIS A 55 -6.13 1.45 -8.86
N ASP A 56 -7.01 0.48 -8.64
CA ASP A 56 -7.46 -0.52 -9.62
C ASP A 56 -8.59 -0.03 -10.54
N LEU A 57 -9.00 1.23 -10.41
CA LEU A 57 -9.99 1.89 -11.27
C LEU A 57 -9.46 2.24 -12.67
N HIS A 58 -8.15 2.15 -12.88
CA HIS A 58 -7.51 2.52 -14.14
C HIS A 58 -6.75 1.33 -14.73
N LYS A 59 -7.04 1.00 -16.00
CA LYS A 59 -6.34 -0.07 -16.72
C LYS A 59 -4.82 0.13 -16.71
N THR A 60 -4.35 1.37 -16.80
CA THR A 60 -2.93 1.73 -16.75
C THR A 60 -2.26 1.35 -15.44
N SER A 61 -2.98 1.44 -14.33
CA SER A 61 -2.48 1.04 -13.00
C SER A 61 -2.41 -0.48 -12.88
N VAL A 62 -3.45 -1.18 -13.32
CA VAL A 62 -3.51 -2.65 -13.34
C VAL A 62 -2.39 -3.23 -14.21
N ASP A 63 -2.27 -2.76 -15.47
CA ASP A 63 -1.24 -3.22 -16.40
C ASP A 63 0.17 -2.93 -15.86
N GLY A 64 0.39 -1.73 -15.29
CA GLY A 64 1.68 -1.36 -14.71
C GLY A 64 2.07 -2.20 -13.48
N PHE A 65 1.08 -2.61 -12.67
CA PHE A 65 1.30 -3.54 -11.57
C PHE A 65 1.64 -4.94 -12.07
N ILE A 66 0.89 -5.47 -13.04
CA ILE A 66 1.18 -6.77 -13.68
C ILE A 66 2.59 -6.78 -14.26
N ASP A 67 3.01 -5.73 -14.96
CA ASP A 67 4.36 -5.59 -15.52
C ASP A 67 5.48 -5.57 -14.46
N ALA A 68 5.17 -5.16 -13.22
CA ALA A 68 6.14 -5.08 -12.13
C ALA A 68 6.31 -6.42 -11.39
N LEU A 69 5.31 -7.32 -11.43
CA LEU A 69 5.30 -8.57 -10.67
C LEU A 69 6.55 -9.45 -10.89
N PRO A 70 7.01 -9.71 -12.14
CA PRO A 70 8.17 -10.59 -12.35
C PRO A 70 9.43 -10.06 -11.68
N GLU A 71 9.66 -8.74 -11.76
CA GLU A 71 10.83 -8.11 -11.17
C GLU A 71 10.73 -8.02 -9.63
N LEU A 72 9.53 -7.82 -9.08
CA LEU A 72 9.32 -7.89 -7.63
C LEU A 72 9.66 -9.28 -7.09
N HIS A 73 9.20 -10.34 -7.77
CA HIS A 73 9.54 -11.72 -7.40
C HIS A 73 11.03 -12.00 -7.58
N ARG A 74 11.65 -11.55 -8.68
CA ARG A 74 13.09 -11.71 -8.92
C ARG A 74 13.94 -11.04 -7.83
N ARG A 75 13.47 -9.93 -7.27
CA ARG A 75 14.10 -9.23 -6.12
C ARG A 75 13.83 -9.88 -4.77
N GLY A 76 13.07 -10.98 -4.72
CA GLY A 76 12.75 -11.72 -3.50
C GLY A 76 11.61 -11.15 -2.68
N TYR A 77 10.82 -10.21 -3.22
CA TYR A 77 9.64 -9.70 -2.52
C TYR A 77 8.51 -10.73 -2.53
N LYS A 78 7.84 -10.86 -1.38
CA LYS A 78 6.55 -11.55 -1.25
C LYS A 78 5.45 -10.51 -1.16
N LEU A 79 4.50 -10.56 -2.10
CA LEU A 79 3.29 -9.76 -2.05
C LEU A 79 2.30 -10.45 -1.09
N VAL A 80 1.86 -9.73 -0.07
CA VAL A 80 1.01 -10.26 1.00
C VAL A 80 -0.12 -9.28 1.29
N THR A 81 -1.17 -9.76 1.94
CA THR A 81 -2.21 -8.89 2.48
C THR A 81 -1.65 -8.03 3.63
N VAL A 82 -2.32 -6.92 3.96
CA VAL A 82 -1.93 -6.08 5.11
C VAL A 82 -1.98 -6.87 6.43
N SER A 83 -2.97 -7.76 6.59
CA SER A 83 -3.09 -8.61 7.79
C SER A 83 -1.91 -9.57 7.93
N GLU A 84 -1.49 -10.21 6.85
CA GLU A 84 -0.30 -11.07 6.84
C GLU A 84 0.99 -10.28 7.08
N LEU A 85 1.14 -9.11 6.44
CA LEU A 85 2.29 -8.23 6.65
C LEU A 85 2.47 -7.89 8.13
N MET A 86 1.38 -7.53 8.81
CA MET A 86 1.41 -7.20 10.24
C MET A 86 1.70 -8.42 11.09
N ARG A 87 1.11 -9.59 10.77
CA ARG A 87 1.34 -10.85 11.48
C ARG A 87 2.80 -11.31 11.38
N ILE A 88 3.40 -11.26 10.20
CA ILE A 88 4.80 -11.64 9.95
C ILE A 88 5.77 -10.77 10.75
N ASN A 89 5.41 -9.50 11.00
CA ASN A 89 6.21 -8.57 11.81
C ASN A 89 5.75 -8.50 13.28
N ALA A 90 4.94 -9.46 13.75
CA ALA A 90 4.42 -9.52 15.11
C ALA A 90 3.67 -8.26 15.59
N ILE A 91 3.05 -7.51 14.66
CA ILE A 91 2.29 -6.30 14.96
C ILE A 91 0.83 -6.67 15.22
N LYS A 92 0.41 -6.56 16.48
CA LYS A 92 -1.01 -6.64 16.84
C LYS A 92 -1.70 -5.31 16.56
N MET A 93 -2.43 -5.24 15.45
CA MET A 93 -3.20 -4.06 15.09
C MET A 93 -4.35 -3.79 16.08
N LYS A 94 -4.54 -2.52 16.46
CA LYS A 94 -5.57 -2.09 17.40
C LYS A 94 -6.59 -1.17 16.72
N ALA A 95 -7.85 -1.26 17.15
CA ALA A 95 -8.88 -0.34 16.72
C ALA A 95 -8.50 1.11 17.03
N GLY A 96 -8.76 2.01 16.08
CA GLY A 96 -8.44 3.44 16.20
C GLY A 96 -6.96 3.80 16.20
N LYS A 97 -6.05 2.83 16.01
CA LYS A 97 -4.64 3.10 15.72
C LYS A 97 -4.38 3.10 14.23
N LYS A 98 -3.48 3.99 13.79
CA LYS A 98 -3.02 4.11 12.41
C LYS A 98 -1.73 3.34 12.16
N TYR A 99 -1.61 2.76 10.98
CA TYR A 99 -0.45 1.99 10.53
C TYR A 99 -0.12 2.36 9.09
N HIS A 100 1.14 2.66 8.79
CA HIS A 100 1.60 3.10 7.46
C HIS A 100 2.55 2.10 6.81
N LYS A 101 3.19 1.25 7.62
CA LYS A 101 4.20 0.24 7.28
C LYS A 101 4.33 -0.74 8.45
N ALA A 102 5.05 -1.84 8.26
CA ALA A 102 5.25 -2.90 9.26
C ALA A 102 6.71 -3.01 9.75
N ARG A 103 7.53 -1.97 9.55
CA ARG A 103 8.91 -1.83 10.01
C ARG A 103 9.27 -0.36 10.17
#